data_AF-A0A3D2S841-F1
#
_entry.id   AF-A0A3D2S841-F1
#
_cell.length_a   1.000
_cell.length_b   1.000
_cell.length_c   1.000
_cell.angle_alpha   90.00
_cell.angle_beta   90.00
_cell.angle_gamma   90.00
#
_symmetry.space_group_name_H-M   'P 1'
#
loop_
_entity.id
_entity.type
_entity.pdbx_description
1 polymer ?
#
loop_
_entity_poly.entity_id
_entity_poly.type
_entity_poly.pdbx_seq_one_letter_code
_entity_poly.pdbx_strand_id
1 'polypeptide(L)'
;MNAKEKAKHIHQQQEQSDSGRSWGRYLPEFVYGGIDGSVTTFAVVAGAAGAGLEGNIVLILGFANLIADGFSMSVGAYLSAKSALDMYDKHRKREYWEIENLREYEVEEIREIYAAKGFEGDLLEQVVAKITEDKDRWVDVMMKEELEMIPEAKSPLATGVATFLSFFAVGLLPLIIFVMAYWVNITGNLYLIASLITLAGFIGIGYSKSYVTETGRLRAIGETVMLGVIAAALAYAVGDVLEKIIL
;
A
#
# COMPACT_ATOMS: atom_id res chain seq x y z
N MET A 1 -26.33 -29.71 -8.57
CA MET A 1 -26.00 -28.34 -8.12
C MET A 1 -26.39 -27.38 -9.24
N ASN A 2 -27.39 -26.53 -9.00
CA ASN A 2 -27.89 -25.54 -9.96
C ASN A 2 -26.85 -24.41 -10.15
N ALA A 3 -26.84 -23.71 -11.29
CA ALA A 3 -25.92 -22.62 -11.59
C ALA A 3 -25.90 -21.53 -10.51
N LYS A 4 -27.05 -21.25 -9.87
CA LYS A 4 -27.15 -20.35 -8.71
C LYS A 4 -26.42 -20.87 -7.47
N GLU A 5 -26.50 -22.16 -7.18
CA GLU A 5 -25.78 -22.78 -6.05
C GLU A 5 -24.28 -22.81 -6.31
N LYS A 6 -23.87 -23.09 -7.56
CA LYS A 6 -22.47 -23.04 -7.98
C LYS A 6 -21.89 -21.63 -7.87
N ALA A 7 -22.64 -20.61 -8.30
CA ALA A 7 -22.26 -19.21 -8.15
C ALA A 7 -22.21 -18.77 -6.68
N LYS A 8 -23.14 -19.25 -5.84
CA LYS A 8 -23.16 -18.95 -4.40
C LYS A 8 -22.01 -19.63 -3.67
N HIS A 9 -21.66 -20.85 -4.03
CA HIS A 9 -20.47 -21.55 -3.50
C HIS A 9 -19.16 -20.88 -3.92
N ILE A 10 -19.06 -20.38 -5.16
CA ILE A 10 -17.87 -19.65 -5.63
C ILE A 10 -17.74 -18.31 -4.89
N HIS A 11 -18.82 -17.52 -4.78
CA HIS A 11 -18.80 -16.27 -4.02
C HIS A 11 -18.55 -16.49 -2.53
N GLN A 12 -19.14 -17.52 -1.92
CA GLN A 12 -18.86 -17.87 -0.53
C GLN A 12 -17.43 -18.36 -0.31
N GLN A 13 -16.82 -19.06 -1.28
CA GLN A 13 -15.41 -19.42 -1.21
C GLN A 13 -14.49 -18.20 -1.38
N GLN A 14 -14.87 -17.21 -2.19
CA GLN A 14 -14.15 -15.93 -2.29
C GLN A 14 -14.29 -15.09 -1.00
N GLU A 15 -15.50 -14.96 -0.45
CA GLU A 15 -15.75 -14.27 0.82
C GLU A 15 -15.12 -14.99 2.03
N GLN A 16 -15.07 -16.33 2.03
CA GLN A 16 -14.38 -17.10 3.07
C GLN A 16 -12.85 -17.06 2.92
N SER A 17 -12.33 -16.97 1.69
CA SER A 17 -10.92 -16.69 1.43
C SER A 17 -10.52 -15.30 1.93
N ASP A 18 -11.38 -14.30 1.75
CA ASP A 18 -11.13 -12.92 2.20
C ASP A 18 -11.35 -12.69 3.70
N SER A 19 -12.25 -13.46 4.34
CA SER A 19 -12.49 -13.35 5.79
C SER A 19 -11.52 -14.17 6.65
N GLY A 20 -10.84 -15.17 6.08
CA GLY A 20 -9.94 -16.09 6.80
C GLY A 20 -8.50 -15.60 7.02
N ARG A 21 -8.07 -14.49 6.42
CA ARG A 21 -6.73 -13.92 6.64
C ARG A 21 -6.83 -12.42 6.86
N SER A 22 -6.99 -11.99 8.12
CA SER A 22 -6.93 -10.57 8.50
C SER A 22 -5.70 -9.86 7.95
N TRP A 23 -4.58 -10.58 7.77
CA TRP A 23 -3.34 -10.09 7.18
C TRP A 23 -3.32 -10.05 5.64
N GLY A 24 -4.13 -10.83 4.95
CA GLY A 24 -4.19 -10.85 3.48
C GLY A 24 -4.68 -9.51 2.91
N ARG A 25 -5.53 -8.80 3.65
CA ARG A 25 -6.01 -7.46 3.31
C ARG A 25 -4.91 -6.39 3.32
N TYR A 26 -3.83 -6.62 4.08
CA TYR A 26 -2.67 -5.71 4.21
C TYR A 26 -1.50 -6.11 3.31
N LEU A 27 -1.69 -7.11 2.46
CA LEU A 27 -0.66 -7.60 1.56
C LEU A 27 -0.18 -6.54 0.53
N PRO A 28 -1.04 -5.66 -0.01
CA PRO A 28 -0.60 -4.53 -0.84
C PRO A 28 0.33 -3.58 -0.09
N GLU A 29 -0.03 -3.17 1.13
CA GLU A 29 0.79 -2.31 1.99
C GLU A 29 2.11 -2.98 2.35
N PHE A 30 2.08 -4.29 2.60
CA PHE A 30 3.28 -5.07 2.86
C PHE A 30 4.19 -5.06 1.64
N VAL A 31 3.70 -5.38 0.44
CA VAL A 31 4.53 -5.35 -0.77
C VAL A 31 5.07 -3.95 -1.04
N TYR A 32 4.24 -2.92 -0.89
CA TYR A 32 4.63 -1.53 -1.10
C TYR A 32 5.75 -1.10 -0.13
N GLY A 33 5.55 -1.30 1.17
CA GLY A 33 6.56 -1.00 2.19
C GLY A 33 7.84 -1.80 2.00
N GLY A 34 7.73 -3.08 1.62
CA GLY A 34 8.89 -3.94 1.40
C GLY A 34 9.73 -3.52 0.20
N ILE A 35 9.10 -3.15 -0.92
CA ILE A 35 9.79 -2.59 -2.09
C ILE A 35 10.53 -1.33 -1.69
N ASP A 36 9.84 -0.37 -1.07
CA ASP A 36 10.42 0.92 -0.73
C ASP A 36 11.58 0.77 0.27
N GLY A 37 11.39 -0.01 1.33
CA GLY A 37 12.44 -0.27 2.33
C GLY A 37 13.67 -0.94 1.75
N SER A 38 13.49 -1.88 0.84
CA SER A 38 14.62 -2.54 0.16
C SER A 38 15.39 -1.59 -0.76
N VAL A 39 14.69 -0.76 -1.52
CA VAL A 39 15.29 0.15 -2.52
C VAL A 39 16.02 1.30 -1.82
N THR A 40 15.36 1.96 -0.87
CA THR A 40 15.92 3.09 -0.11
C THR A 40 17.13 2.68 0.72
N THR A 41 17.04 1.57 1.46
CA THR A 41 18.17 1.09 2.26
C THR A 41 19.33 0.64 1.40
N PHE A 42 19.07 0.00 0.25
CA PHE A 42 20.12 -0.34 -0.69
C PHE A 42 20.76 0.89 -1.33
N ALA A 43 19.99 1.94 -1.62
CA ALA A 43 20.53 3.20 -2.11
C ALA A 43 21.51 3.82 -1.10
N VAL A 44 21.23 3.76 0.21
CA VAL A 44 22.18 4.18 1.25
C VAL A 44 23.46 3.36 1.22
N VAL A 45 23.36 2.03 1.10
CA VAL A 45 24.54 1.15 0.98
C VAL A 45 25.34 1.47 -0.28
N ALA A 46 24.68 1.69 -1.42
CA ALA A 46 25.32 2.01 -2.70
C ALA A 46 25.99 3.39 -2.67
N GLY A 47 25.35 4.39 -2.07
CA GLY A 47 25.93 5.72 -1.89
C GLY A 47 27.16 5.69 -0.99
N ALA A 48 27.11 4.92 0.09
CA ALA A 48 28.27 4.72 0.96
C ALA A 48 29.41 3.98 0.25
N ALA A 49 29.09 3.02 -0.61
CA ALA A 49 30.07 2.34 -1.46
C ALA A 49 30.71 3.30 -2.47
N GLY A 50 29.92 4.19 -3.07
CA GLY A 50 30.41 5.23 -3.99
C GLY A 50 31.34 6.21 -3.30
N ALA A 51 31.04 6.58 -2.06
CA ALA A 51 31.87 7.46 -1.24
C ALA A 51 33.03 6.74 -0.52
N GLY A 52 33.28 5.46 -0.79
CA GLY A 52 34.38 4.71 -0.18
C GLY A 52 34.31 4.56 1.34
N LEU A 53 33.11 4.65 1.93
CA LEU A 53 32.94 4.66 3.39
C LEU A 53 33.22 3.28 4.01
N GLU A 54 33.60 3.27 5.29
CA GLU A 54 33.78 2.05 6.05
C GLU A 54 32.44 1.40 6.44
N GLY A 55 32.42 0.08 6.62
CA GLY A 55 31.19 -0.69 6.90
C GLY A 55 30.48 -0.32 8.20
N ASN A 56 31.20 0.17 9.21
CA ASN A 56 30.63 0.73 10.44
C ASN A 56 29.76 1.98 10.16
N ILE A 57 30.19 2.85 9.25
CA ILE A 57 29.44 4.04 8.83
C ILE A 57 28.19 3.61 8.06
N VAL A 58 28.30 2.60 7.18
CA VAL A 58 27.15 2.02 6.47
C VAL A 58 26.09 1.50 7.44
N LEU A 59 26.50 0.82 8.51
CA LEU A 59 25.56 0.33 9.53
C LEU A 59 24.86 1.49 10.25
N ILE A 60 25.60 2.52 10.68
CA ILE A 60 25.02 3.67 11.39
C ILE A 60 24.00 4.38 10.50
N LEU A 61 24.39 4.74 9.27
CA LEU A 61 23.53 5.45 8.33
C LEU A 61 22.36 4.58 7.86
N GLY A 62 22.63 3.30 7.57
CA GLY A 62 21.63 2.35 7.11
C GLY A 62 20.53 2.11 8.15
N PHE A 63 20.88 1.87 9.41
CA PHE A 63 19.89 1.70 10.47
C PHE A 63 19.15 2.99 10.82
N ALA A 64 19.85 4.14 10.82
CA ALA A 64 19.21 5.43 11.01
C ALA A 64 18.15 5.68 9.92
N ASN A 65 18.51 5.45 8.66
CA ASN A 65 17.60 5.56 7.52
C ASN A 65 16.43 4.58 7.64
N LEU A 66 16.72 3.30 7.90
CA LEU A 66 15.71 2.24 7.97
C LEU A 66 14.61 2.54 9.01
N ILE A 67 15.00 3.05 10.19
CA ILE A 67 14.07 3.38 11.26
C ILE A 67 13.34 4.70 10.96
N ALA A 68 14.07 5.75 10.55
CA ALA A 68 13.49 7.06 10.33
C ALA A 68 12.51 7.07 9.14
N ASP A 69 12.93 6.55 7.99
CA ASP A 69 12.13 6.50 6.78
C ASP A 69 10.96 5.54 6.95
N GLY A 70 11.21 4.36 7.52
CA GLY A 70 10.15 3.39 7.81
C GLY A 70 9.08 4.00 8.72
N PHE A 71 9.48 4.72 9.76
CA PHE A 71 8.54 5.39 10.66
C PHE A 71 7.78 6.52 9.94
N SER A 72 8.47 7.34 9.15
CA SER A 72 7.87 8.41 8.34
C SER A 72 6.80 7.85 7.39
N MET A 73 7.13 6.77 6.68
CA MET A 73 6.22 6.07 5.77
C MET A 73 5.01 5.47 6.51
N SER A 74 5.23 4.87 7.69
CA SER A 74 4.18 4.34 8.55
C SER A 74 3.20 5.41 9.03
N VAL A 75 3.72 6.56 9.47
CA VAL A 75 2.91 7.71 9.86
C VAL A 75 2.14 8.24 8.65
N GLY A 76 2.75 8.32 7.47
CA GLY A 76 2.08 8.69 6.23
C GLY A 76 0.92 7.75 5.88
N ALA A 77 1.13 6.44 5.94
CA ALA A 77 0.10 5.45 5.70
C ALA A 77 -1.04 5.53 6.72
N TYR A 78 -0.72 5.70 8.01
CA TYR A 78 -1.70 5.91 9.07
C TYR A 78 -2.54 7.17 8.82
N LEU A 79 -1.89 8.32 8.56
CA LEU A 79 -2.58 9.58 8.34
C LEU A 79 -3.45 9.52 7.09
N SER A 80 -2.97 8.91 6.00
CA SER A 80 -3.77 8.73 4.78
C SER A 80 -5.04 7.94 5.05
N ALA A 81 -4.93 6.78 5.70
CA ALA A 81 -6.09 5.94 6.03
C ALA A 81 -7.02 6.65 7.05
N LYS A 82 -6.45 7.38 8.01
CA LYS A 82 -7.23 8.13 8.99
C LYS A 82 -7.99 9.29 8.35
N SER A 83 -7.35 10.03 7.44
CA SER A 83 -8.00 11.11 6.70
C SER A 83 -9.12 10.61 5.80
N ALA A 84 -8.96 9.46 5.12
CA ALA A 84 -10.03 8.85 4.34
C ALA A 84 -11.24 8.49 5.22
N LEU A 85 -10.99 7.88 6.39
CA LEU A 85 -12.04 7.56 7.35
C LEU A 85 -12.75 8.82 7.90
N ASP A 86 -11.98 9.83 8.31
CA ASP A 86 -12.53 11.08 8.84
C ASP A 86 -13.34 11.85 7.78
N MET A 87 -12.91 11.82 6.51
CA MET A 87 -13.66 12.36 5.38
C MET A 87 -14.98 11.60 5.17
N TYR A 88 -14.93 10.26 5.15
CA TYR A 88 -16.12 9.43 5.02
C TYR A 88 -17.14 9.75 6.13
N ASP A 89 -16.70 9.77 7.39
CA ASP A 89 -17.57 10.06 8.54
C ASP A 89 -18.14 11.47 8.51
N LYS A 90 -17.36 12.45 8.04
CA LYS A 90 -17.82 13.83 7.86
C LYS A 90 -18.92 13.92 6.81
N HIS A 91 -18.71 13.32 5.65
CA HIS A 91 -19.70 13.32 4.56
C HIS A 91 -20.95 12.55 4.97
N ARG A 92 -20.81 11.39 5.61
CA ARG A 92 -21.94 10.61 6.11
C ARG A 92 -22.80 11.41 7.09
N LYS A 93 -22.20 12.17 8.01
CA LYS A 93 -22.94 13.05 8.93
C LYS A 93 -23.64 14.20 8.22
N ARG A 94 -23.01 14.74 7.17
CA ARG A 94 -23.60 15.79 6.34
C ARG A 94 -24.85 15.25 5.62
N GLU A 95 -24.76 14.06 5.05
CA GLU A 95 -25.85 13.38 4.37
C GLU A 95 -27.07 13.18 5.27
N TYR A 96 -26.87 12.70 6.51
CA TYR A 96 -27.96 12.62 7.48
C TYR A 96 -28.61 13.98 7.76
N TRP A 97 -27.81 15.04 7.82
CA TRP A 97 -28.31 16.39 8.03
C TRP A 97 -29.10 16.89 6.81
N GLU A 98 -28.62 16.64 5.59
CA GLU A 98 -29.29 17.02 4.34
C GLU A 98 -30.63 16.30 4.19
N ILE A 99 -30.70 14.99 4.45
CA ILE A 99 -31.95 14.22 4.47
C ILE A 99 -32.98 14.75 5.49
N GLU A 100 -32.51 15.31 6.61
CA GLU A 100 -33.38 15.86 7.66
C GLU A 100 -33.83 17.29 7.41
N ASN A 101 -33.02 18.10 6.74
CA ASN A 101 -33.25 19.54 6.59
C ASN A 101 -33.64 19.96 5.16
N LEU A 102 -33.28 19.16 4.15
CA LEU A 102 -33.45 19.42 2.72
C LEU A 102 -34.14 18.24 2.00
N ARG A 103 -35.02 17.52 2.70
CA ARG A 103 -35.60 16.25 2.24
C ARG A 103 -36.15 16.27 0.81
N GLU A 104 -36.86 17.33 0.41
CA GLU A 104 -37.45 17.40 -0.94
C GLU A 104 -36.38 17.39 -2.04
N TYR A 105 -35.27 18.09 -1.81
CA TYR A 105 -34.13 18.15 -2.72
C TYR A 105 -33.40 16.80 -2.80
N GLU A 106 -33.11 16.19 -1.66
CA GLU A 106 -32.46 14.87 -1.58
C GLU A 106 -33.27 13.75 -2.27
N VAL A 107 -34.61 13.82 -2.20
CA VAL A 107 -35.49 12.85 -2.89
C VAL A 107 -35.35 12.99 -4.40
N GLU A 108 -35.23 14.23 -4.89
CA GLU A 108 -35.01 14.49 -6.30
C GLU A 108 -33.65 13.96 -6.77
N GLU A 109 -32.60 14.09 -5.96
CA GLU A 109 -31.28 13.54 -6.30
C GLU A 109 -31.32 12.01 -6.46
N ILE A 110 -32.02 11.28 -5.57
CA ILE A 110 -32.24 9.84 -5.77
C ILE A 110 -32.99 9.55 -7.07
N ARG A 111 -34.01 10.37 -7.40
CA ARG A 111 -34.75 10.21 -8.66
C ARG A 111 -33.83 10.41 -9.85
N GLU A 112 -33.00 11.45 -9.85
CA GLU A 112 -32.05 11.74 -10.93
C GLU A 112 -31.01 10.64 -11.09
N ILE A 113 -30.42 10.14 -9.99
CA ILE A 113 -29.43 9.04 -9.99
C ILE A 113 -30.02 7.79 -10.64
N TYR A 114 -31.25 7.41 -10.29
CA TYR A 114 -31.87 6.20 -10.83
C TYR A 114 -32.47 6.41 -12.23
N ALA A 115 -32.95 7.60 -12.55
CA ALA A 115 -33.34 7.95 -13.92
C ALA A 115 -32.15 7.84 -14.88
N ALA A 116 -30.97 8.32 -14.48
CA ALA A 116 -29.72 8.19 -15.24
C ALA A 116 -29.30 6.72 -15.45
N LYS A 117 -29.74 5.80 -14.59
CA LYS A 117 -29.55 4.34 -14.74
C LYS A 117 -30.60 3.67 -15.64
N GLY A 118 -31.54 4.44 -16.20
CA GLY A 118 -32.58 3.96 -17.11
C GLY A 118 -33.86 3.48 -16.43
N PHE A 119 -34.08 3.82 -15.15
CA PHE A 119 -35.36 3.58 -14.49
C PHE A 119 -36.36 4.70 -14.88
N GLU A 120 -37.58 4.33 -15.26
CA GLU A 120 -38.59 5.27 -15.75
C GLU A 120 -40.00 4.95 -15.18
N GLY A 121 -40.87 5.96 -15.21
CA GLY A 121 -42.29 5.85 -14.86
C GLY A 121 -42.53 5.34 -13.43
N ASP A 122 -43.56 4.51 -13.25
CA ASP A 122 -43.97 4.00 -11.94
C ASP A 122 -42.87 3.17 -11.24
N LEU A 123 -41.96 2.57 -12.00
CA LEU A 123 -40.86 1.79 -11.42
C LEU A 123 -39.84 2.70 -10.74
N LEU A 124 -39.52 3.85 -11.34
CA LEU A 124 -38.63 4.84 -10.75
C LEU A 124 -39.18 5.34 -9.42
N GLU A 125 -40.45 5.75 -9.38
CA GLU A 125 -41.08 6.23 -8.15
C GLU A 125 -41.14 5.16 -7.05
N GLN A 126 -41.36 3.89 -7.41
CA GLN A 126 -41.30 2.78 -6.46
C GLN A 126 -39.90 2.59 -5.87
N VAL A 127 -38.85 2.71 -6.69
CA VAL A 127 -37.45 2.61 -6.23
C VAL A 127 -37.11 3.78 -5.31
N VAL A 128 -37.42 5.01 -5.71
CA VAL A 128 -37.21 6.24 -4.92
C VAL A 128 -37.92 6.13 -3.57
N ALA A 129 -39.20 5.78 -3.57
CA ALA A 129 -39.97 5.59 -2.35
C ALA A 129 -39.37 4.50 -1.45
N LYS A 130 -38.91 3.39 -2.02
CA LYS A 130 -38.34 2.29 -1.24
C LYS A 130 -36.99 2.63 -0.63
N ILE A 131 -36.16 3.43 -1.31
CA ILE A 131 -34.86 3.88 -0.79
C ILE A 131 -35.07 4.89 0.34
N THR A 132 -35.92 5.89 0.11
CA THR A 132 -36.14 7.03 1.01
C THR A 132 -36.99 6.70 2.26
N GLU A 133 -37.51 5.49 2.35
CA GLU A 133 -38.21 4.93 3.53
C GLU A 133 -37.26 4.70 4.72
N ASP A 134 -35.99 4.39 4.43
CA ASP A 134 -34.99 3.99 5.41
C ASP A 134 -33.80 4.96 5.33
N LYS A 135 -33.59 5.74 6.40
CA LYS A 135 -32.54 6.76 6.43
C LYS A 135 -31.15 6.17 6.23
N ASP A 136 -30.85 5.02 6.82
CA ASP A 136 -29.53 4.41 6.73
C ASP A 136 -29.26 3.93 5.30
N ARG A 137 -30.25 3.29 4.68
CA ARG A 137 -30.17 2.87 3.28
C ARG A 137 -30.04 4.05 2.33
N TRP A 138 -30.78 5.13 2.59
CA TRP A 138 -30.73 6.32 1.76
C TRP A 138 -29.36 6.98 1.83
N VAL A 139 -28.84 7.22 3.04
CA VAL A 139 -27.47 7.73 3.23
C VAL A 139 -26.45 6.82 2.55
N ASP A 140 -26.55 5.50 2.71
CA ASP A 140 -25.61 4.57 2.09
C ASP A 140 -25.68 4.59 0.55
N VAL A 141 -26.85 4.87 -0.03
CA VAL A 141 -27.01 5.09 -1.48
C VAL A 141 -26.37 6.40 -1.90
N MET A 142 -26.61 7.50 -1.20
CA MET A 142 -26.04 8.81 -1.53
C MET A 142 -24.51 8.81 -1.40
N MET A 143 -23.99 8.28 -0.29
CA MET A 143 -22.55 8.10 -0.08
C MET A 143 -21.89 7.34 -1.23
N LYS A 144 -22.56 6.33 -1.79
CA LYS A 144 -22.01 5.49 -2.85
C LYS A 144 -22.22 6.06 -4.26
N GLU A 145 -23.40 6.57 -4.55
CA GLU A 145 -23.83 6.90 -5.91
C GLU A 145 -23.60 8.37 -6.25
N GLU A 146 -23.73 9.27 -5.27
CA GLU A 146 -23.51 10.71 -5.46
C GLU A 146 -22.05 11.06 -5.13
N LEU A 147 -21.57 10.64 -3.96
CA LEU A 147 -20.24 11.01 -3.46
C LEU A 147 -19.13 10.02 -3.88
N GLU A 148 -19.49 8.89 -4.49
CA GLU A 148 -18.57 7.82 -4.90
C GLU A 148 -17.67 7.31 -3.75
N MET A 149 -18.15 7.42 -2.50
CA MET A 149 -17.43 7.03 -1.30
C MET A 149 -17.85 5.64 -0.82
N ILE A 150 -16.86 4.78 -0.58
CA ILE A 150 -17.05 3.44 -0.03
C ILE A 150 -16.37 3.38 1.34
N PRO A 151 -17.02 2.82 2.37
CA PRO A 151 -16.42 2.71 3.70
C PRO A 151 -15.14 1.88 3.65
N GLU A 152 -14.06 2.46 4.17
CA GLU A 152 -12.78 1.75 4.26
C GLU A 152 -12.79 0.76 5.43
N ALA A 153 -12.69 -0.53 5.13
CA ALA A 153 -12.72 -1.60 6.14
C ALA A 153 -11.36 -1.83 6.83
N LYS A 154 -10.33 -1.03 6.53
CA LYS A 154 -8.98 -1.17 7.07
C LYS A 154 -8.80 -0.24 8.27
N SER A 155 -8.28 -0.78 9.37
CA SER A 155 -7.85 0.05 10.49
C SER A 155 -6.65 0.92 10.08
N PRO A 156 -6.69 2.26 10.29
CA PRO A 156 -5.55 3.14 10.00
C PRO A 156 -4.28 2.72 10.76
N LEU A 157 -4.43 2.32 12.02
CA LEU A 157 -3.30 1.87 12.85
C LEU A 157 -2.65 0.61 12.27
N ALA A 158 -3.46 -0.37 11.89
CA ALA A 158 -2.96 -1.61 11.31
C ALA A 158 -2.27 -1.39 9.96
N THR A 159 -2.77 -0.43 9.16
CA THR A 159 -2.17 -0.02 7.89
C THR A 159 -0.77 0.56 8.10
N GLY A 160 -0.60 1.47 9.06
CA GLY A 160 0.71 2.02 9.42
C GLY A 160 1.67 0.95 9.94
N VAL A 161 1.23 0.12 10.90
CA VAL A 161 2.05 -0.95 11.48
C VAL A 161 2.49 -1.98 10.44
N ALA A 162 1.58 -2.42 9.56
CA ALA A 162 1.92 -3.37 8.49
C ALA A 162 2.96 -2.78 7.52
N THR A 163 2.82 -1.49 7.18
CA THR A 163 3.77 -0.77 6.33
C THR A 163 5.15 -0.69 6.99
N PHE A 164 5.22 -0.29 8.27
CA PHE A 164 6.47 -0.20 9.03
C PHE A 164 7.19 -1.55 9.10
N LEU A 165 6.47 -2.60 9.49
CA LEU A 165 7.05 -3.93 9.67
C LEU A 165 7.58 -4.48 8.35
N SER A 166 6.87 -4.23 7.25
CA SER A 166 7.35 -4.65 5.94
C SER A 166 8.59 -3.88 5.50
N PHE A 167 8.55 -2.55 5.61
CA PHE A 167 9.68 -1.69 5.30
C PHE A 167 10.93 -2.10 6.08
N PHE A 168 10.78 -2.27 7.39
CA PHE A 168 11.87 -2.67 8.27
C PHE A 168 12.40 -4.08 7.93
N ALA A 169 11.52 -5.07 7.80
CA ALA A 169 11.94 -6.46 7.60
C ALA A 169 12.67 -6.66 6.27
N VAL A 170 12.16 -6.05 5.20
CA VAL A 170 12.74 -6.20 3.86
C VAL A 170 13.90 -5.23 3.65
N GLY A 171 13.81 -4.01 4.19
CA GLY A 171 14.89 -3.03 4.18
C GLY A 171 16.12 -3.45 5.01
N LEU A 172 15.99 -4.44 5.90
CA LEU A 172 17.14 -5.01 6.60
C LEU A 172 18.05 -5.87 5.69
N LEU A 173 17.53 -6.36 4.55
CA LEU A 173 18.27 -7.29 3.67
C LEU A 173 19.63 -6.74 3.19
N PRO A 174 19.74 -5.48 2.71
CA PRO A 174 21.03 -4.91 2.31
C PRO A 174 22.03 -4.75 3.47
N LEU A 175 21.54 -4.61 4.71
CA LEU A 175 22.37 -4.38 5.90
C LEU A 175 22.84 -5.68 6.56
N ILE A 176 22.12 -6.79 6.35
CA ILE A 176 22.39 -8.09 6.99
C ILE A 176 23.84 -8.54 6.82
N ILE A 177 24.45 -8.31 5.64
CA ILE A 177 25.83 -8.73 5.40
C ILE A 177 26.84 -7.94 6.22
N PHE A 178 26.62 -6.64 6.40
CA PHE A 178 27.50 -5.79 7.20
C PHE A 178 27.38 -6.13 8.69
N VAL A 179 26.17 -6.50 9.14
CA VAL A 179 25.96 -7.02 10.49
C VAL A 179 26.69 -8.35 10.66
N MET A 180 26.52 -9.30 9.73
CA MET A 180 27.18 -10.62 9.80
C MET A 180 28.71 -10.52 9.76
N ALA A 181 29.27 -9.60 8.97
CA ALA A 181 30.71 -9.37 8.89
C ALA A 181 31.33 -8.91 10.22
N TYR A 182 30.52 -8.39 11.15
CA TYR A 182 30.98 -8.04 12.50
C TYR A 182 31.16 -9.28 13.41
N TRP A 183 30.35 -10.32 13.19
CA TRP A 183 30.36 -11.54 14.00
C TRP A 183 31.21 -12.65 13.37
N VAL A 184 31.30 -12.67 12.04
CA VAL A 184 32.01 -13.66 11.26
C VAL A 184 33.04 -12.94 10.40
N ASN A 185 34.28 -13.43 10.40
CA ASN A 185 35.34 -12.86 9.58
C ASN A 185 35.11 -13.21 8.10
N ILE A 186 34.27 -12.43 7.42
CA ILE A 186 33.96 -12.60 6.00
C ILE A 186 35.12 -12.03 5.20
N THR A 187 35.83 -12.90 4.49
CA THR A 187 36.89 -12.50 3.57
C THR A 187 36.29 -12.21 2.19
N GLY A 188 36.57 -11.01 1.64
CA GLY A 188 36.09 -10.62 0.30
C GLY A 188 35.52 -9.19 0.25
N ASN A 189 34.99 -8.81 -0.91
CA ASN A 189 34.37 -7.50 -1.11
C ASN A 189 32.93 -7.52 -0.56
N LEU A 190 32.73 -6.97 0.65
CA LEU A 190 31.43 -6.91 1.31
C LEU A 190 30.35 -6.25 0.45
N TYR A 191 30.69 -5.20 -0.31
CA TYR A 191 29.76 -4.48 -1.18
C TYR A 191 29.24 -5.35 -2.33
N LEU A 192 30.08 -6.22 -2.90
CA LEU A 192 29.67 -7.18 -3.92
C LEU A 192 28.68 -8.20 -3.33
N ILE A 193 28.96 -8.71 -2.13
CA ILE A 193 28.07 -9.67 -1.46
C ILE A 193 26.73 -9.00 -1.09
N ALA A 194 26.75 -7.77 -0.57
CA ALA A 194 25.56 -6.96 -0.32
C ALA A 194 24.72 -6.82 -1.59
N SER A 195 25.36 -6.45 -2.70
CA SER A 195 24.67 -6.27 -3.99
C SER A 195 23.99 -7.56 -4.48
N LEU A 196 24.63 -8.72 -4.31
CA LEU A 196 24.04 -10.01 -4.69
C LEU A 196 22.88 -10.41 -3.79
N ILE A 197 22.99 -10.20 -2.48
CA ILE A 197 21.91 -10.46 -1.52
C ILE A 197 20.72 -9.56 -1.81
N THR A 198 20.97 -8.26 -2.04
CA THR A 198 19.91 -7.32 -2.37
C THR A 198 19.27 -7.65 -3.72
N LEU A 199 20.05 -8.06 -4.73
CA LEU A 199 19.50 -8.52 -5.99
C LEU A 199 18.57 -9.72 -5.81
N ALA A 200 18.98 -10.72 -5.02
CA ALA A 200 18.12 -11.85 -4.66
C ALA A 200 16.86 -11.38 -3.91
N GLY A 201 17.01 -10.40 -3.02
CA GLY A 201 15.90 -9.71 -2.34
C GLY A 201 14.92 -9.07 -3.33
N PHE A 202 15.39 -8.25 -4.27
CA PHE A 202 14.56 -7.61 -5.30
C PHE A 202 13.84 -8.63 -6.18
N ILE A 203 14.47 -9.76 -6.52
CA ILE A 203 13.81 -10.86 -7.23
C ILE A 203 12.69 -11.46 -6.38
N GLY A 204 12.93 -11.72 -5.09
CA GLY A 204 11.91 -12.25 -4.16
C GLY A 204 10.74 -11.29 -3.94
N ILE A 205 11.01 -9.99 -3.83
CA ILE A 205 10.00 -8.94 -3.68
C ILE A 205 9.22 -8.78 -4.98
N GLY A 206 9.90 -8.73 -6.12
CA GLY A 206 9.25 -8.64 -7.44
C GLY A 206 8.35 -9.84 -7.72
N TYR A 207 8.73 -11.04 -7.27
CA TYR A 207 7.86 -12.21 -7.31
C TYR A 207 6.63 -12.05 -6.41
N SER A 208 6.82 -11.56 -5.18
CA SER A 208 5.70 -11.27 -4.25
C SER A 208 4.75 -10.21 -4.83
N LYS A 209 5.28 -9.14 -5.44
CA LYS A 209 4.51 -8.11 -6.17
C LYS A 209 3.67 -8.72 -7.28
N SER A 210 4.22 -9.65 -8.06
CA SER A 210 3.46 -10.35 -9.11
C SER A 210 2.28 -11.14 -8.55
N TYR A 211 2.44 -11.77 -7.39
CA TYR A 211 1.36 -12.50 -6.73
C TYR A 211 0.23 -11.58 -6.27
N VAL A 212 0.55 -10.40 -5.73
CA VAL A 212 -0.46 -9.44 -5.24
C VAL A 212 -1.17 -8.70 -6.35
N THR A 213 -0.43 -8.34 -7.40
CA THR A 213 -0.96 -7.52 -8.51
C THR A 213 -1.51 -8.36 -9.67
N GLU A 214 -1.43 -9.69 -9.58
CA GLU A 214 -1.77 -10.64 -10.63
C GLU A 214 -1.10 -10.33 -11.99
N THR A 215 0.06 -9.67 -11.96
CA THR A 215 0.83 -9.29 -13.15
C THR A 215 1.83 -10.38 -13.54
N GLY A 216 2.35 -10.32 -14.78
CA GLY A 216 3.36 -11.26 -15.25
C GLY A 216 4.62 -11.26 -14.37
N ARG A 217 4.99 -12.43 -13.83
CA ARG A 217 6.12 -12.62 -12.89
C ARG A 217 7.42 -11.97 -13.34
N LEU A 218 7.82 -12.21 -14.58
CA LEU A 218 9.07 -11.67 -15.14
C LEU A 218 9.04 -10.15 -15.25
N ARG A 219 7.87 -9.58 -15.55
CA ARG A 219 7.69 -8.13 -15.64
C ARG A 219 7.82 -7.48 -14.26
N ALA A 220 7.13 -8.01 -13.25
CA ALA A 220 7.19 -7.47 -11.90
C ALA A 220 8.61 -7.54 -11.32
N ILE A 221 9.30 -8.67 -11.51
CA ILE A 221 10.71 -8.83 -11.12
C ILE A 221 11.60 -7.83 -11.87
N GLY A 222 11.46 -7.74 -13.20
CA GLY A 222 12.25 -6.83 -14.02
C GLY A 222 12.07 -5.37 -13.61
N GLU A 223 10.83 -4.94 -13.36
CA GLU A 223 10.51 -3.59 -12.88
C GLU A 223 11.17 -3.30 -11.52
N THR A 224 11.02 -4.20 -10.53
CA THR A 224 11.59 -4.01 -9.18
C THR A 224 13.11 -3.97 -9.22
N VAL A 225 13.76 -4.87 -9.96
CA VAL A 225 15.22 -4.88 -10.11
C VAL A 225 15.70 -3.64 -10.84
N MET A 226 15.06 -3.25 -11.93
CA MET A 226 15.45 -2.06 -12.70
C MET A 226 15.37 -0.78 -11.87
N LEU A 227 14.27 -0.58 -11.14
CA LEU A 227 14.11 0.59 -10.27
C LEU A 227 15.14 0.60 -9.14
N GLY A 228 15.39 -0.56 -8.51
CA GLY A 228 16.42 -0.70 -7.48
C GLY A 228 17.83 -0.40 -7.98
N VAL A 229 18.18 -0.88 -9.18
CA VAL A 229 19.48 -0.59 -9.82
C VAL A 229 19.61 0.89 -10.17
N ILE A 230 18.57 1.53 -10.69
CA ILE A 230 18.60 2.97 -10.99
C ILE A 230 18.79 3.79 -9.71
N ALA A 231 18.03 3.49 -8.65
CA ALA A 231 18.18 4.18 -7.37
C ALA A 231 19.58 4.02 -6.78
N ALA A 232 20.13 2.79 -6.81
CA ALA A 232 21.48 2.51 -6.33
C ALA A 232 22.55 3.22 -7.17
N ALA A 233 22.41 3.23 -8.51
CA ALA A 233 23.35 3.91 -9.40
C ALA A 233 23.36 5.42 -9.16
N LEU A 234 22.19 6.03 -8.95
CA LEU A 234 22.08 7.45 -8.60
C LEU A 234 22.76 7.75 -7.26
N ALA A 235 22.49 6.94 -6.23
CA ALA A 235 23.09 7.14 -4.92
C ALA A 235 24.62 6.93 -4.95
N TYR A 236 25.10 5.88 -5.63
CA TYR A 236 26.53 5.63 -5.85
C TYR A 236 27.21 6.79 -6.54
N ALA A 237 26.62 7.32 -7.62
CA ALA A 237 27.18 8.46 -8.34
C ALA A 237 27.24 9.72 -7.48
N VAL A 238 26.22 9.98 -6.66
CA VAL A 238 26.25 11.09 -5.69
C VAL A 238 27.35 10.88 -4.66
N GLY A 239 27.51 9.66 -4.13
CA GLY A 239 28.57 9.33 -3.20
C GLY A 239 29.97 9.55 -3.78
N ASP A 240 30.24 9.01 -4.98
CA ASP A 240 31.51 9.13 -5.69
C ASP A 240 31.86 10.59 -6.05
N VAL A 241 30.87 11.38 -6.46
CA VAL A 241 31.08 12.81 -6.77
C VAL A 241 31.36 13.61 -5.51
N LEU A 242 30.60 13.38 -4.43
CA LEU A 242 30.78 14.13 -3.19
C LEU A 242 32.09 13.76 -2.48
N GLU A 243 32.51 12.50 -2.52
CA GLU A 243 33.82 12.09 -2.00
C GLU A 243 34.94 12.88 -2.67
N LYS A 244 34.98 12.95 -4.00
CA LYS A 244 35.99 13.71 -4.75
C LYS A 244 36.00 15.22 -4.51
N ILE A 245 34.88 15.80 -4.05
CA ILE A 245 34.76 17.23 -3.80
C ILE A 245 35.09 17.59 -2.35
N ILE A 246 34.67 16.74 -1.40
CA ILE A 246 34.70 17.03 0.03
C ILE A 246 35.92 16.43 0.72
N LEU A 247 36.37 15.24 0.29
CA LEU A 247 37.49 14.49 0.86
C LEU A 247 38.75 14.63 0.01
#